data_AF-A0AB36KRY2-F1
#
_entry.id   AF-A0AB36KRY2-F1
#
_cell.length_a   1.000
_cell.length_b   1.000
_cell.length_c   1.000
_cell.angle_alpha   90.00
_cell.angle_beta   90.00
_cell.angle_gamma   90.00
#
_symmetry.space_group_name_H-M   'P 1'
#
loop_
_entity.id
_entity.type
_entity.pdbx_description
1 polymer ?
#
loop_
_entity_poly.entity_id
_entity_poly.type
_entity_poly.pdbx_seq_one_letter_code
_entity_poly.pdbx_strand_id
1 'polypeptide(L)'
;MMCSLTRQLLNFKEVNWHAMNSFVHSGIHPLRRHADGYAAGLIESAVRSCNGLSLMVFQLGVVLTGDPRYEGVVRATQEKYHQILPCLVSPL
;
A
#
# COMPACT_ATOMS: atom_id res chain seq x y z
N MET A 1 17.81 4.68 2.42
CA MET A 1 16.70 4.16 1.58
C MET A 1 16.07 2.89 2.18
N MET A 2 16.85 1.85 2.50
CA MET A 2 16.33 0.57 3.02
C MET A 2 15.56 0.66 4.36
N CYS A 3 16.02 1.46 5.33
CA CYS A 3 15.30 1.67 6.60
C CYS A 3 13.90 2.31 6.43
N SER A 4 13.70 3.12 5.37
CA SER A 4 12.40 3.73 5.08
C SER A 4 11.40 2.69 4.56
N LEU A 5 11.85 1.78 3.68
CA LEU A 5 11.02 0.70 3.16
C LEU A 5 10.56 -0.26 4.26
N THR A 6 11.46 -0.69 5.14
CA THR A 6 11.10 -1.60 6.25
C THR A 6 10.06 -0.98 7.17
N ARG A 7 10.17 0.31 7.48
CA ARG A 7 9.17 1.04 8.27
C ARG A 7 7.81 1.11 7.56
N GLN A 8 7.80 1.40 6.26
CA GLN A 8 6.57 1.42 5.46
C GLN A 8 5.87 0.06 5.45
N LEU A 9 6.62 -1.03 5.30
CA LEU A 9 6.08 -2.39 5.34
C LEU A 9 5.54 -2.79 6.71
N LEU A 10 6.21 -2.39 7.80
CA LEU A 10 5.71 -2.60 9.15
C LEU A 10 4.39 -1.86 9.37
N ASN A 11 4.31 -0.59 8.99
CA ASN A 11 3.05 0.17 9.08
C ASN A 11 1.94 -0.45 8.22
N PHE A 12 2.26 -0.90 7.00
CA PHE A 12 1.30 -1.60 6.15
C PHE A 12 0.76 -2.85 6.83
N LYS A 13 1.65 -3.65 7.44
CA LYS A 13 1.27 -4.83 8.20
C LYS A 13 0.35 -4.47 9.35
N GLU A 14 0.73 -3.55 10.23
CA GLU A 14 -0.08 -3.17 11.40
C GLU A 14 -1.52 -2.77 11.01
N VAL A 15 -1.68 -2.01 9.93
CA VAL A 15 -3.00 -1.53 9.48
C VAL A 15 -3.81 -2.61 8.77
N ASN A 16 -3.19 -3.42 7.90
CA ASN A 16 -3.91 -4.33 7.01
C ASN A 16 -3.97 -5.77 7.51
N TRP A 17 -3.16 -6.14 8.51
CA TRP A 17 -3.01 -7.53 8.97
C TRP A 17 -4.34 -8.18 9.30
N HIS A 18 -5.16 -7.52 10.12
CA HIS A 18 -6.46 -8.05 10.52
C HIS A 18 -7.40 -8.28 9.32
N ALA A 19 -7.44 -7.33 8.38
CA ALA A 19 -8.28 -7.41 7.20
C ALA A 19 -7.83 -8.50 6.21
N MET A 20 -6.53 -8.82 6.15
CA MET A 20 -5.95 -9.79 5.23
C MET A 20 -6.05 -11.25 5.70
N ASN A 21 -6.68 -11.52 6.86
CA ASN A 21 -6.88 -12.90 7.32
C ASN A 21 -8.04 -13.57 6.57
N SER A 22 -7.86 -14.85 6.22
CA SER A 22 -8.87 -15.67 5.51
C SER A 22 -10.22 -15.72 6.22
N PHE A 23 -10.24 -15.59 7.55
CA PHE A 23 -11.47 -15.52 8.36
C PHE A 23 -12.38 -14.33 7.98
N VAL A 24 -11.79 -13.20 7.58
CA VAL A 24 -12.54 -11.98 7.19
C VAL A 24 -13.15 -12.13 5.79
N HIS A 25 -12.53 -12.91 4.92
CA HIS A 25 -12.95 -13.11 3.53
C HIS A 25 -13.92 -14.29 3.32
N SER A 26 -14.15 -15.11 4.35
CA SER A 26 -15.11 -16.23 4.34
C SER A 26 -16.30 -16.03 5.30
N GLY A 27 -16.50 -14.82 5.81
CA GLY A 27 -17.50 -14.50 6.84
C GLY A 27 -18.78 -13.81 6.34
N ILE A 28 -19.61 -13.36 7.30
CA ILE A 28 -20.85 -12.63 7.02
C ILE A 28 -20.64 -11.28 6.33
N HIS A 29 -19.45 -10.68 6.49
CA HIS A 29 -19.08 -9.43 5.85
C HIS A 29 -19.07 -9.54 4.31
N PRO A 30 -18.32 -10.47 3.67
CA PRO A 30 -18.42 -10.73 2.24
C PRO A 30 -19.84 -10.97 1.72
N LEU A 31 -20.64 -11.78 2.41
CA LEU A 31 -22.02 -12.07 2.02
C LEU A 31 -22.91 -10.81 2.02
N ARG A 32 -22.79 -10.00 3.08
CA ARG A 32 -23.53 -8.74 3.19
C ARG A 32 -23.06 -7.71 2.16
N ARG A 33 -21.76 -7.67 1.85
CA ARG A 33 -21.20 -6.82 0.79
C ARG A 33 -21.60 -7.27 -0.61
N HIS A 34 -21.86 -8.56 -0.81
CA HIS A 34 -22.41 -9.07 -2.06
C HIS A 34 -23.86 -8.63 -2.28
N ALA A 35 -24.65 -8.52 -1.21
CA ALA A 35 -26.04 -8.04 -1.28
C ALA A 35 -26.14 -6.51 -1.35
N ASP A 36 -25.41 -5.80 -0.47
CA ASP A 36 -25.55 -4.35 -0.26
C ASP A 36 -24.51 -3.52 -1.03
N GLY A 37 -23.50 -4.17 -1.64
CA GLY A 37 -22.34 -3.52 -2.23
C GLY A 37 -21.28 -3.06 -1.22
N TYR A 38 -20.19 -2.49 -1.74
CA TYR A 38 -19.14 -1.89 -0.93
C TYR A 38 -19.31 -0.37 -0.85
N ALA A 39 -19.03 0.20 0.32
CA ALA A 39 -18.93 1.65 0.45
C ALA A 39 -17.77 2.16 -0.42
N ALA A 40 -18.01 3.22 -1.21
CA ALA A 40 -17.03 3.75 -2.15
C ALA A 40 -15.67 4.08 -1.49
N GLY A 41 -15.69 4.70 -0.31
CA GLY A 41 -14.47 5.02 0.43
C GLY A 41 -13.67 3.80 0.88
N LEU A 42 -14.33 2.65 1.10
CA LEU A 42 -13.64 1.39 1.42
C LEU A 42 -12.91 0.84 0.20
N ILE A 43 -13.56 0.85 -0.97
CA ILE A 43 -12.93 0.46 -2.24
C ILE A 43 -11.73 1.37 -2.52
N GLU A 44 -11.93 2.68 -2.43
CA GLU A 44 -10.88 3.66 -2.67
C GLU A 44 -9.68 3.45 -1.74
N SER A 45 -9.94 3.28 -0.44
CA SER A 45 -8.88 3.01 0.54
C SER A 45 -8.12 1.72 0.24
N ALA A 46 -8.84 0.66 -0.15
CA ALA A 46 -8.21 -0.62 -0.52
C ALA A 46 -7.32 -0.47 -1.77
N VAL A 47 -7.81 0.19 -2.82
CA VAL A 47 -7.07 0.43 -4.05
C VAL A 47 -5.81 1.28 -3.78
N ARG A 48 -5.92 2.35 -2.99
CA ARG A 48 -4.77 3.17 -2.60
C ARG A 48 -3.75 2.35 -1.81
N SER A 49 -4.17 1.50 -0.88
CA SER A 49 -3.29 0.57 -0.16
C SER A 49 -2.56 -0.39 -1.10
N CYS A 50 -3.24 -0.96 -2.10
CA CYS A 50 -2.62 -1.80 -3.12
C CYS A 50 -1.57 -1.04 -3.96
N ASN A 51 -1.86 0.22 -4.33
CA ASN A 51 -0.89 1.07 -5.03
C ASN A 51 0.33 1.37 -4.17
N GLY A 52 0.13 1.66 -2.88
CA GLY A 52 1.21 1.86 -1.91
C GLY A 52 2.11 0.63 -1.77
N LEU A 53 1.52 -0.57 -1.69
CA LEU A 53 2.29 -1.82 -1.64
C LEU A 53 3.06 -2.06 -2.95
N SER A 54 2.46 -1.78 -4.10
CA SER A 54 3.14 -1.89 -5.41
C SER A 54 4.34 -0.96 -5.51
N LEU A 55 4.22 0.26 -4.97
CA LEU A 55 5.32 1.19 -4.88
C LEU A 55 6.43 0.71 -3.91
N MET A 56 6.08 0.07 -2.81
CA MET A 56 7.07 -0.57 -1.91
C MET A 56 7.82 -1.70 -2.61
N VAL A 57 7.15 -2.51 -3.44
CA VAL A 57 7.79 -3.52 -4.28
C VAL A 57 8.74 -2.88 -5.30
N PHE A 58 8.31 -1.79 -5.94
CA PHE A 58 9.17 -1.02 -6.84
C PHE A 58 10.42 -0.47 -6.12
N GLN A 59 10.23 0.12 -4.94
CA GLN A 59 11.32 0.61 -4.08
C GLN A 59 12.31 -0.50 -3.69
N LEU A 60 11.81 -1.70 -3.39
CA LEU A 60 12.65 -2.87 -3.14
C LEU A 60 13.45 -3.23 -4.39
N GLY A 61 12.82 -3.28 -5.56
CA GLY A 61 13.48 -3.54 -6.83
C GLY A 61 14.64 -2.58 -7.09
N VAL A 62 14.40 -1.27 -6.93
CA VAL A 62 15.44 -0.23 -7.07
C VAL A 62 16.59 -0.46 -6.10
N VAL A 63 16.30 -0.75 -4.82
CA VAL A 63 17.34 -1.04 -3.81
C VAL A 63 18.18 -2.26 -4.20
N LEU A 64 17.53 -3.33 -4.69
CA LEU A 64 18.20 -4.56 -5.10
C LEU A 64 19.07 -4.39 -6.34
N THR A 65 18.75 -3.44 -7.23
CA THR A 65 19.61 -3.17 -8.40
C THR A 65 20.98 -2.59 -8.03
N GLY A 66 21.05 -1.82 -6.94
CA GLY A 66 22.26 -1.07 -6.56
C GLY A 66 22.73 -0.03 -7.60
N ASP A 67 21.94 0.24 -8.64
CA ASP A 67 22.35 1.06 -9.78
C ASP A 67 21.99 2.54 -9.55
N PRO A 68 22.98 3.45 -9.50
CA PRO A 68 22.77 4.87 -9.22
C PRO A 68 21.90 5.57 -10.27
N ARG A 69 21.72 5.01 -11.47
CA ARG A 69 20.83 5.56 -12.50
C ARG A 69 19.35 5.60 -12.07
N TYR A 70 18.96 4.77 -11.11
CA TYR A 70 17.60 4.74 -10.57
C TYR A 70 17.44 5.59 -9.30
N GLU A 71 18.45 6.35 -8.92
CA GLU A 71 18.36 7.28 -7.81
C GLU A 71 17.22 8.29 -8.03
N GLY A 72 16.41 8.52 -7.00
CA GLY A 72 15.29 9.45 -7.06
C GLY A 72 14.06 8.98 -7.87
N VAL A 73 14.13 7.91 -8.66
CA VAL A 73 13.00 7.43 -9.49
C VAL A 73 11.79 7.05 -8.64
N VAL A 74 12.01 6.46 -7.46
CA VAL A 74 10.91 6.13 -6.53
C VAL A 74 10.20 7.38 -6.04
N ARG A 75 10.95 8.43 -5.68
CA ARG A 75 10.38 9.71 -5.24
C ARG A 75 9.62 10.38 -6.39
N ALA A 76 10.18 10.40 -7.59
CA ALA A 76 9.51 10.94 -8.77
C ALA A 76 8.19 10.19 -9.07
N THR A 77 8.19 8.86 -8.89
CA THR A 77 6.98 8.03 -9.04
C THR A 77 5.95 8.36 -7.96
N GLN A 78 6.38 8.53 -6.71
CA GLN A 78 5.51 8.96 -5.59
C GLN A 78 4.84 10.30 -5.87
N GLU A 79 5.62 11.30 -6.28
CA GLU A 79 5.12 12.65 -6.57
C GLU A 79 4.16 12.64 -7.75
N LYS A 80 4.51 11.91 -8.82
CA LYS A 80 3.66 11.80 -10.02
C LYS A 80 2.30 11.16 -9.72
N TYR A 81 2.25 10.15 -8.85
CA TYR A 81 1.03 9.39 -8.58
C TYR A 81 0.44 9.63 -7.18
N HIS A 82 0.82 10.72 -6.51
CA HIS A 82 0.41 11.04 -5.13
C HIS A 82 -1.10 10.96 -4.90
N GLN A 83 -1.91 11.34 -5.89
CA GLN A 83 -3.37 11.33 -5.84
C GLN A 83 -3.99 9.93 -5.67
N ILE A 84 -3.31 8.86 -6.12
CA ILE A 84 -3.78 7.47 -6.03
C ILE A 84 -2.98 6.63 -5.01
N LEU A 85 -2.07 7.27 -4.28
CA LEU A 85 -1.29 6.63 -3.23
C LEU A 85 -1.90 6.90 -1.84
N PRO A 86 -1.55 6.11 -0.82
CA PRO A 86 -1.84 6.44 0.56
C PRO A 86 -1.16 7.77 0.91
N CYS A 87 -1.81 8.61 1.73
CA CYS A 87 -1.19 9.84 2.19
C CYS A 87 0.17 9.55 2.84
N LEU A 88 1.18 10.33 2.45
CA LEU A 88 2.49 10.26 3.09
C LEU A 88 2.34 10.71 4.55
N VAL A 89 2.52 9.78 5.49
CA VAL A 89 2.60 10.12 6.90
C VAL A 89 3.94 10.81 7.12
N SER A 90 3.92 12.10 7.47
CA SER A 90 5.14 12.83 7.81
C SER A 90 5.86 12.11 8.95
N PRO A 91 7.18 11.87 8.86
CA PRO A 91 7.93 11.42 10.01
C PRO A 91 7.91 12.56 11.04
N LEU A 92 7.23 12.34 12.17
CA LEU A 92 7.50 13.06 13.41
C LEU A 92 8.84 12.58 13.98
#